data_AF-A0A924MBS9-F1
#
_entry.id   AF-A0A924MBS9-F1
#
_cell.length_a   1.000
_cell.length_b   1.000
_cell.length_c   1.000
_cell.angle_alpha   90.00
_cell.angle_beta   90.00
_cell.angle_gamma   90.00
#
_symmetry.space_group_name_H-M   'P 1'
#
loop_
_entity.id
_entity.type
_entity.pdbx_description
1 polymer ?
#
loop_
_entity_poly.entity_id
_entity_poly.type
_entity_poly.pdbx_seq_one_letter_code
_entity_poly.pdbx_strand_id
1 'polypeptide(L)'
;MIHRYFIIYKPYLVVSQFSPQEDKQTLADLFDVPKDVYPVGRLDYDSEGLLILTNDKALNHRLLNPIFTHEREYWAQVDGNATTQAVQALQLGVDINIDGKIYHTKSCKASLFIDEPIVPQRTPAIRFRK
;
A
#
# COMPACT_ATOMS: atom_id res chain seq x y z
N MET A 1 12.11 7.11 25.87
CA MET A 1 11.02 6.15 25.58
C MET A 1 11.58 5.04 24.73
N ILE A 2 11.10 3.80 24.89
CA ILE A 2 11.54 2.67 24.07
C ILE A 2 10.75 2.69 22.76
N HIS A 3 11.47 2.77 21.64
CA HIS A 3 10.85 2.65 20.32
C HIS A 3 10.58 1.20 19.97
N ARG A 4 9.45 0.94 19.32
CA ARG A 4 9.03 -0.38 18.85
C ARG A 4 8.72 -0.30 17.38
N TYR A 5 9.15 -1.30 16.62
CA TYR A 5 9.00 -1.35 15.17
C TYR A 5 8.45 -2.72 14.79
N PHE A 6 7.40 -2.71 13.98
CA PHE A 6 6.77 -3.91 13.45
C PHE A 6 6.61 -3.75 11.95
N ILE A 7 6.69 -4.87 11.25
CA ILE A 7 6.32 -4.99 9.85
C ILE A 7 5.20 -6.02 9.80
N ILE A 8 4.10 -5.65 9.18
CA ILE A 8 2.95 -6.55 8.97
C ILE A 8 2.65 -6.66 7.48
N TYR A 9 1.97 -7.73 7.10
CA TYR A 9 1.26 -7.81 5.83
C TYR A 9 -0.21 -7.48 6.09
N LYS A 10 -0.68 -6.29 5.72
CA LYS A 10 -2.08 -5.89 5.84
C LYS A 10 -2.90 -6.68 4.82
N PRO A 11 -3.89 -7.48 5.23
CA PRO A 11 -4.76 -8.17 4.28
C PRO A 11 -5.69 -7.21 3.53
N TYR A 12 -6.26 -7.70 2.43
CA TYR A 12 -7.36 -7.08 1.70
C TYR A 12 -8.62 -6.93 2.60
N LEU A 13 -9.43 -5.88 2.39
CA LEU A 13 -10.61 -5.51 3.20
C LEU A 13 -10.32 -5.24 4.68
N VAL A 14 -9.17 -4.64 4.96
CA VAL A 14 -8.79 -4.19 6.32
C VAL A 14 -8.39 -2.73 6.27
N VAL A 15 -8.97 -1.90 7.15
CA VAL A 15 -8.63 -0.48 7.24
C VAL A 15 -7.28 -0.31 7.95
N SER A 16 -6.41 0.55 7.43
CA SER A 16 -5.11 0.90 8.05
C SER A 16 -5.25 1.80 9.29
N GLN A 17 -5.95 1.34 10.32
CA GLN A 17 -6.05 2.01 11.63
C GLN A 17 -6.34 1.01 12.74
N PHE A 18 -6.11 1.41 14.00
CA PHE A 18 -6.46 0.62 15.19
C PHE A 18 -7.78 1.06 15.83
N SER A 19 -8.28 2.24 15.51
CA SER A 19 -9.59 2.70 15.99
C SER A 19 -10.71 1.91 15.31
N PRO A 20 -11.76 1.50 16.05
CA PRO A 20 -12.90 0.79 15.47
C PRO A 20 -13.53 1.56 14.30
N GLN A 21 -14.00 0.83 13.30
CA GLN A 21 -14.77 1.36 12.18
C GLN A 21 -15.96 0.45 11.90
N GLU A 22 -17.15 1.03 11.83
CA GLU A 22 -18.39 0.28 11.60
C GLU A 22 -18.32 -0.52 10.28
N ASP A 23 -18.79 -1.77 10.33
CA ASP A 23 -18.84 -2.73 9.22
C ASP A 23 -17.51 -3.03 8.52
N LYS A 24 -16.36 -2.69 9.12
CA LYS A 24 -15.05 -2.96 8.54
C LYS A 24 -14.07 -3.50 9.57
N GLN A 25 -13.28 -4.48 9.13
CA GLN A 25 -12.14 -4.95 9.90
C GLN A 25 -11.02 -3.91 9.91
N THR A 26 -10.32 -3.83 11.03
CA THR A 26 -9.23 -2.89 11.32
C THR A 26 -7.95 -3.64 11.69
N LEU A 27 -6.84 -2.94 11.88
CA LEU A 27 -5.60 -3.56 12.33
C LEU A 27 -5.73 -4.15 13.75
N ALA A 28 -6.61 -3.59 14.58
CA ALA A 28 -6.83 -4.06 15.96
C ALA A 28 -7.46 -5.46 16.00
N ASP A 29 -8.18 -5.86 14.96
CA ASP A 29 -8.81 -7.17 14.87
C ASP A 29 -7.82 -8.29 14.48
N LEU A 30 -6.62 -7.93 14.02
CA LEU A 30 -5.64 -8.85 13.45
C LEU A 30 -4.29 -8.85 14.18
N PHE A 31 -3.91 -7.73 14.78
CA PHE A 31 -2.57 -7.55 15.32
C PHE A 31 -2.64 -7.02 16.76
N ASP A 32 -2.01 -7.76 17.68
CA ASP A 32 -1.82 -7.32 19.06
C ASP A 32 -0.50 -6.56 19.19
N VAL A 33 -0.57 -5.24 19.24
CA VAL A 33 0.57 -4.34 19.42
C VAL A 33 0.29 -3.34 20.56
N PRO A 34 1.35 -2.79 21.19
CA PRO A 34 1.17 -1.78 22.24
C PRO A 34 0.32 -0.58 21.80
N LYS A 35 -0.46 -0.01 22.73
CA LYS A 35 -1.44 1.07 22.44
C LYS A 35 -0.85 2.35 21.85
N ASP A 36 0.46 2.58 22.00
CA ASP A 36 1.18 3.74 21.48
C ASP A 36 1.74 3.51 20.07
N VAL A 37 1.57 2.31 19.50
CA VAL A 37 1.98 1.94 18.15
C VAL A 37 0.89 2.29 17.15
N TYR A 38 1.27 2.90 16.03
CA TYR A 38 0.36 3.30 14.96
C TYR A 38 0.98 3.02 13.58
N PRO A 39 0.16 2.91 12.52
CA PRO A 39 0.66 2.69 11.18
C PRO A 39 1.43 3.89 10.64
N VAL A 40 2.52 3.62 9.91
CA VAL A 40 3.28 4.63 9.16
C VAL A 40 2.70 4.74 7.76
N GLY A 41 1.83 5.72 7.59
CA GLY A 41 1.05 5.88 6.36
C GLY A 41 -0.15 4.95 6.36
N ARG A 42 -0.79 4.82 5.19
CA ARG A 42 -1.98 3.99 5.01
C ARG A 42 -1.84 3.22 3.70
N LEU A 43 -2.36 2.00 3.71
CA LEU A 43 -2.77 1.30 2.52
C LEU A 43 -4.28 1.46 2.40
N ASP A 44 -4.79 1.51 1.18
CA ASP A 44 -6.23 1.59 0.97
C ASP A 44 -6.93 0.32 1.49
N TYR A 45 -8.23 0.44 1.75
CA TYR A 45 -9.04 -0.65 2.31
C TYR A 45 -8.97 -1.92 1.43
N ASP A 46 -8.96 -1.71 0.13
CA ASP A 46 -8.89 -2.72 -0.94
C ASP A 46 -7.46 -2.93 -1.47
N SER A 47 -6.44 -2.35 -0.83
CA SER A 47 -5.04 -2.73 -1.01
C SER A 47 -4.60 -3.78 0.01
N GLU A 48 -3.47 -4.43 -0.24
CA GLU A 48 -2.83 -5.36 0.68
C GLU A 48 -1.31 -5.20 0.64
N GLY A 49 -0.61 -5.80 1.59
CA GLY A 49 0.86 -5.83 1.57
C GLY A 49 1.52 -5.18 2.77
N LEU A 50 2.77 -4.77 2.57
CA LEU A 50 3.64 -4.31 3.64
C LEU A 50 3.12 -3.02 4.29
N LEU A 51 2.94 -3.04 5.61
CA LEU A 51 2.67 -1.86 6.42
C LEU A 51 3.59 -1.84 7.64
N ILE A 52 4.24 -0.70 7.85
CA ILE A 52 5.10 -0.47 9.02
C ILE A 52 4.25 0.06 10.16
N LEU A 53 4.45 -0.47 11.36
CA LEU A 53 3.84 0.06 12.58
C LEU A 53 4.94 0.48 13.57
N THR A 54 4.81 1.65 14.17
CA THR A 54 5.74 2.10 15.21
C THR A 54 5.14 3.18 16.12
N ASN A 55 5.72 3.34 17.31
CA ASN A 55 5.50 4.50 18.18
C ASN A 55 6.54 5.63 17.96
N ASP A 56 7.45 5.46 16.99
CA ASP A 56 8.48 6.43 16.61
C ASP A 56 7.93 7.49 15.64
N LYS A 57 7.69 8.70 16.18
CA LYS A 57 7.23 9.86 15.41
C LYS A 57 8.28 10.39 14.44
N ALA A 58 9.57 10.25 14.76
CA ALA A 58 10.65 10.73 13.91
C ALA A 58 10.75 9.86 12.65
N LEU A 59 10.64 8.53 12.79
CA LEU A 59 10.61 7.63 11.64
C LEU A 59 9.36 7.87 10.77
N ASN A 60 8.18 8.05 11.37
CA ASN A 60 6.96 8.35 10.60
C ASN A 60 7.14 9.63 9.77
N HIS A 61 7.59 10.72 10.39
CA HIS A 61 7.87 11.97 9.69
C HIS A 61 8.90 11.78 8.57
N ARG A 62 9.96 11.02 8.83
CA ARG A 62 11.00 10.74 7.83
C ARG A 62 10.44 10.00 6.62
N LEU A 63 9.59 8.99 6.81
CA LEU A 63 9.06 8.16 5.72
C LEU A 63 7.90 8.80 4.95
N LEU A 64 7.10 9.65 5.61
CA LEU A 64 5.89 10.23 5.00
C LEU A 64 6.07 11.65 4.46
N ASN A 65 7.04 12.41 4.97
CA ASN A 65 7.26 13.76 4.46
C ASN A 65 7.83 13.70 3.03
N PRO A 66 7.14 14.29 2.03
CA PRO A 66 7.55 14.24 0.62
C PRO A 66 8.95 14.79 0.35
N ILE A 67 9.48 15.68 1.21
CA ILE A 67 10.83 16.25 1.07
C ILE A 67 11.91 15.16 1.09
N PHE A 68 11.69 14.08 1.83
CA PHE A 68 12.69 13.02 1.98
C PHE A 68 12.67 11.97 0.86
N THR A 69 11.64 11.99 0.00
CA THR A 69 11.54 11.15 -1.22
C THR A 69 11.91 9.68 -0.98
N HIS A 70 11.02 8.94 -0.33
CA HIS A 70 11.18 7.49 -0.18
C HIS A 70 10.44 6.72 -1.28
N GLU A 71 11.15 5.81 -1.94
CA GLU A 71 10.56 4.89 -2.92
C GLU A 71 9.57 3.95 -2.22
N ARG A 72 8.47 3.64 -2.93
CA ARG A 72 7.50 2.62 -2.56
C ARG A 72 7.30 1.75 -3.79
N GLU A 73 7.37 0.43 -3.59
CA GLU A 73 7.19 -0.55 -4.65
C GLU A 73 5.86 -1.26 -4.46
N TYR A 74 5.15 -1.47 -5.57
CA TYR A 74 3.85 -2.11 -5.59
C TYR A 74 3.81 -3.17 -6.67
N TRP A 75 3.16 -4.29 -6.35
CA TRP A 75 2.79 -5.29 -7.32
C TRP A 75 1.33 -5.07 -7.68
N ALA A 76 1.07 -4.77 -8.95
CA ALA A 76 -0.26 -4.43 -9.45
C ALA A 76 -0.71 -5.50 -10.45
N GLN A 77 -1.82 -6.16 -10.13
CA GLN A 77 -2.51 -7.03 -11.07
C GLN A 77 -3.57 -6.22 -11.82
N VAL A 78 -3.64 -6.40 -13.14
CA VAL A 78 -4.55 -5.65 -14.02
C VAL A 78 -5.46 -6.59 -14.80
N ASP A 79 -6.51 -6.01 -15.37
CA ASP A 79 -7.43 -6.70 -16.26
C ASP A 79 -6.82 -6.82 -17.66
N GLY A 80 -6.87 -8.03 -18.22
CA GLY A 80 -6.22 -8.33 -19.49
C GLY A 80 -4.70 -8.39 -19.37
N ASN A 81 -4.01 -8.10 -20.46
CA ASN A 81 -2.55 -8.13 -20.52
C ASN A 81 -2.00 -6.70 -20.51
N ALA A 82 -1.15 -6.39 -19.54
CA ALA A 82 -0.38 -5.15 -19.55
C ALA A 82 0.57 -5.14 -20.76
N THR A 83 0.53 -4.05 -21.55
CA THR A 83 1.35 -3.91 -22.75
C THR A 83 2.67 -3.19 -22.44
N THR A 84 3.69 -3.43 -23.26
CA THR A 84 4.96 -2.71 -23.16
C THR A 84 4.76 -1.20 -23.30
N GLN A 85 3.82 -0.76 -24.15
CA GLN A 85 3.48 0.65 -24.33
C GLN A 85 2.86 1.25 -23.06
N ALA A 86 1.98 0.53 -22.38
CA ALA A 86 1.41 0.98 -21.11
C ALA A 86 2.50 1.11 -20.02
N VAL A 87 3.43 0.15 -19.95
CA VAL A 87 4.57 0.23 -19.03
C VAL A 87 5.46 1.43 -19.33
N GLN A 88 5.76 1.69 -20.60
CA GLN A 88 6.54 2.87 -21.00
C GLN A 88 5.82 4.18 -20.63
N ALA A 89 4.50 4.25 -20.82
CA ALA A 89 3.71 5.40 -20.39
C ALA A 89 3.80 5.62 -18.88
N LEU A 90 3.66 4.56 -18.07
CA LEU A 90 3.82 4.65 -16.61
C LEU A 90 5.23 5.15 -16.22
N GLN A 91 6.28 4.65 -16.89
CA GLN A 91 7.66 5.07 -16.63
C GLN A 91 7.88 6.57 -16.89
N LEU A 92 7.24 7.12 -17.94
CA LEU A 92 7.35 8.52 -18.31
C LEU A 92 6.47 9.44 -17.46
N GLY A 93 5.40 8.90 -16.89
CA GLY A 93 4.37 9.66 -16.18
C GLY A 93 3.07 9.73 -17.00
N VAL A 94 1.94 9.69 -16.30
CA VAL A 94 0.60 9.73 -16.89
C VAL A 94 -0.24 10.81 -16.22
N ASP A 95 -1.24 11.32 -16.95
CA ASP A 95 -2.21 12.26 -16.39
C ASP A 95 -3.29 11.50 -15.62
N ILE A 96 -3.48 11.89 -14.36
CA ILE A 96 -4.54 11.38 -13.49
C ILE A 96 -5.42 12.53 -12.99
N ASN A 97 -6.65 12.21 -12.60
CA ASN A 97 -7.55 13.17 -11.98
C ASN A 97 -7.46 13.06 -10.46
N ILE A 98 -7.15 14.17 -9.78
CA ILE A 98 -7.17 14.31 -8.33
C ILE A 98 -8.13 15.45 -8.01
N ASP A 99 -9.29 15.13 -7.43
CA ASP A 99 -10.32 16.10 -7.00
C ASP A 99 -10.72 17.10 -8.10
N GLY A 100 -10.91 16.60 -9.33
CA GLY A 100 -11.29 17.40 -10.49
C GLY A 100 -10.14 18.13 -11.19
N LYS A 101 -8.90 17.98 -10.70
CA LYS A 101 -7.71 18.58 -11.30
C LYS A 101 -6.85 17.52 -11.97
N ILE A 102 -6.34 17.85 -13.15
CA ILE A 102 -5.36 17.01 -13.83
C ILE A 102 -4.03 17.16 -13.10
N TYR A 103 -3.45 16.02 -12.73
CA TYR A 103 -2.12 15.91 -12.16
C TYR A 103 -1.30 14.97 -13.03
N HIS A 104 -0.16 15.44 -13.53
CA HIS A 104 0.79 14.60 -14.21
C HIS A 104 1.67 13.88 -13.18
N THR A 105 1.67 12.55 -13.17
CA THR A 105 2.48 11.78 -12.23
C THR A 105 3.97 11.98 -12.49
N LYS A 106 4.80 11.84 -11.45
CA LYS A 106 6.24 11.77 -11.63
C LYS A 106 6.61 10.51 -12.43
N SER A 107 7.73 10.56 -13.15
CA SER A 107 8.33 9.36 -13.72
C SER A 107 8.64 8.33 -12.64
N CYS A 108 8.56 7.05 -13.00
CA CYS A 108 8.75 5.95 -12.07
C CYS A 108 9.48 4.77 -12.73
N LYS A 109 9.83 3.79 -11.92
CA LYS A 109 10.22 2.46 -12.41
C LYS A 109 8.95 1.63 -12.53
N ALA A 110 8.75 1.02 -13.70
CA ALA A 110 7.69 0.05 -13.93
C ALA A 110 8.22 -1.06 -14.85
N SER A 111 7.79 -2.29 -14.60
CA SER A 111 8.17 -3.46 -15.39
C SER A 111 7.06 -4.51 -15.35
N LEU A 112 6.99 -5.35 -16.37
CA LEU A 112 6.14 -6.54 -16.34
C LEU A 112 6.80 -7.63 -15.50
N PHE A 113 5.97 -8.41 -14.81
CA PHE A 113 6.42 -9.66 -14.20
C PHE A 113 6.67 -10.71 -15.27
N ILE A 114 7.76 -11.46 -15.10
CA ILE A 114 7.99 -12.71 -15.83
C ILE A 114 7.31 -13.84 -15.06
N ASP A 115 7.51 -13.85 -13.74
CA ASP A 115 6.95 -14.85 -12.82
C ASP A 115 6.02 -14.19 -11.80
N GLU A 116 5.00 -14.93 -11.37
CA GLU A 116 4.08 -14.47 -10.33
C GLU A 116 4.81 -14.32 -8.99
N PRO A 117 4.64 -13.18 -8.28
CA PRO A 117 5.27 -13.01 -6.99
C PRO A 117 4.69 -13.96 -5.94
N ILE A 118 5.55 -14.40 -5.01
CA ILE A 118 5.12 -15.19 -3.85
C ILE A 118 4.56 -14.24 -2.79
N VAL A 119 3.23 -14.18 -2.69
CA VAL A 119 2.49 -13.43 -1.66
C VAL A 119 1.57 -14.34 -0.85
N PRO A 120 1.20 -13.94 0.39
CA PRO A 120 0.12 -14.61 1.13
C PRO A 120 -1.16 -14.72 0.30
N GLN A 121 -1.95 -15.75 0.57
CA GLN A 121 -3.25 -15.90 -0.09
C GLN A 121 -4.19 -14.75 0.31
N ARG A 122 -4.76 -14.09 -0.69
CA ARG A 122 -5.78 -13.06 -0.49
C ARG A 122 -7.15 -13.68 -0.22
N THR A 123 -7.94 -13.05 0.66
CA THR A 123 -9.36 -13.37 0.87
C THR A 123 -10.23 -12.13 0.62
N PRO A 124 -11.22 -12.19 -0.30
CA PRO A 124 -11.43 -13.24 -1.29
C PRO A 124 -10.22 -13.37 -2.24
N ALA A 125 -10.00 -14.57 -2.77
CA ALA A 125 -8.94 -14.79 -3.75
C ALA A 125 -9.08 -13.83 -4.93
N ILE A 126 -7.95 -13.49 -5.56
CA ILE A 126 -7.97 -12.64 -6.75
C ILE A 126 -8.60 -13.47 -7.88
N ARG A 127 -9.89 -13.22 -8.13
CA ARG A 127 -10.72 -13.84 -9.18
C ARG A 127 -10.61 -15.37 -9.27
N PHE A 128 -11.50 -16.07 -8.56
CA PHE A 128 -12.13 -17.23 -9.19
C PHE A 128 -13.22 -16.69 -10.12
N ARG A 129 -13.10 -16.92 -11.44
CA ARG A 129 -14.20 -16.65 -12.37
C ARG A 129 -15.46 -17.38 -11.87
N LYS A 130 -16.56 -16.66 -11.67
CA LYS A 130 -17.89 -17.21 -11.92
C LYS A 130 -18.32 -16.74 -13.30
#